data_AF-A0A067QQK7-F1
#
_entry.id   AF-A0A067QQK7-F1
#
_cell.length_a   1.000
_cell.length_b   1.000
_cell.length_c   1.000
_cell.angle_alpha   90.00
_cell.angle_beta   90.00
_cell.angle_gamma   90.00
#
_symmetry.space_group_name_H-M   'P 1'
#
loop_
_entity.id
_entity.type
_entity.pdbx_description
1 polymer ?
#
loop_
_entity_poly.entity_id
_entity_poly.type
_entity_poly.pdbx_seq_one_letter_code
_entity_poly.pdbx_strand_id
1 'polypeptide(L)' 'MSIDRRQSRCYSKVEEKTGRWRCNQEIDESVTKATCCCTIGKAWGPRCELHPQEGSEEYEFLCPNNNRLQA' A
#
# COMPACT_ATOMS: atom_id res chain seq x y z
N MET A 1 12.76 5.06 11.98
CA MET A 1 11.64 4.64 11.11
C MET A 1 12.24 4.04 9.85
N SER A 2 12.18 2.72 9.70
CA SER A 2 12.74 2.04 8.53
C SER A 2 11.68 2.01 7.44
N ILE A 3 11.81 2.91 6.46
CA ILE A 3 11.02 2.82 5.22
C ILE A 3 11.40 1.49 4.58
N ASP A 4 10.40 0.64 4.32
CA ASP A 4 10.63 -0.62 3.65
C ASP A 4 11.12 -0.32 2.23
N ARG A 5 12.42 -0.54 2.00
CA ARG A 5 13.06 -0.29 0.71
C ARG A 5 12.80 -1.41 -0.29
N ARG A 6 12.12 -2.48 0.12
CA ARG A 6 11.70 -3.53 -0.82
C ARG A 6 10.70 -2.91 -1.79
N GLN A 7 10.89 -3.21 -3.07
CA GLN A 7 9.96 -2.85 -4.12
C GLN A 7 9.17 -4.08 -4.50
N SER A 8 7.86 -3.91 -4.67
CA SER A 8 6.95 -4.96 -5.11
C SER A 8 5.70 -4.34 -5.70
N ARG A 9 4.80 -5.22 -6.13
CA ARG A 9 3.54 -4.88 -6.76
C ARG A 9 2.62 -4.11 -5.83
N CYS A 10 1.98 -3.08 -6.34
CA CYS A 10 0.98 -2.27 -5.66
C CYS A 10 -0.39 -2.55 -6.23
N TYR A 11 -1.39 -2.65 -5.36
CA TYR A 11 -2.76 -2.97 -5.72
C TYR A 11 -3.70 -1.87 -5.23
N SER A 12 -4.57 -1.37 -6.11
CA SER A 12 -5.57 -0.34 -5.78
C SER A 12 -6.87 -0.92 -5.29
N LYS A 13 -7.11 -2.21 -5.53
CA LYS A 13 -8.34 -2.87 -5.14
C LYS A 13 -8.02 -4.10 -4.31
N VAL A 14 -8.75 -4.27 -3.23
CA VAL A 14 -8.70 -5.49 -2.42
C VAL A 14 -10.13 -5.96 -2.25
N GLU A 15 -10.34 -7.24 -2.51
CA GLU A 15 -11.66 -7.86 -2.43
C GLU A 15 -11.58 -9.01 -1.45
N GLU A 16 -12.47 -9.01 -0.46
CA GLU A 16 -12.62 -10.14 0.43
C GLU A 16 -13.43 -11.22 -0.31
N LYS A 17 -12.78 -12.34 -0.62
CA LYS A 17 -13.43 -13.50 -1.24
C LYS A 17 -13.27 -14.69 -0.32
N THR A 18 -14.38 -15.25 0.15
CA THR A 18 -14.41 -16.45 1.01
C THR A 18 -13.57 -16.29 2.30
N GLY A 19 -13.64 -15.12 2.96
CA GLY A 19 -12.88 -14.84 4.20
C GLY A 19 -11.37 -14.64 4.00
N ARG A 20 -10.92 -14.43 2.76
CA ARG A 20 -9.52 -14.10 2.44
C ARG A 20 -9.46 -12.85 1.57
N TRP A 21 -8.52 -11.99 1.88
CA TRP A 21 -8.22 -10.81 1.07
C TRP A 21 -7.53 -11.23 -0.23
N ARG A 22 -8.08 -10.78 -1.35
CA ARG A 22 -7.45 -10.90 -2.67
C ARG A 22 -7.17 -9.51 -3.21
N CYS A 23 -5.92 -9.29 -3.55
CA CYS A 23 -5.50 -8.11 -4.27
C CYS A 23 -5.95 -8.23 -5.72
N ASN A 24 -6.60 -7.18 -6.18
CA ASN A 24 -7.06 -7.04 -7.55
C ASN A 24 -6.60 -5.67 -8.06
N GLN A 25 -6.52 -5.48 -9.37
CA GLN A 25 -6.11 -4.20 -9.98
C GLN A 25 -4.71 -3.74 -9.53
N GLU A 26 -3.69 -4.35 -10.12
CA GLU A 26 -2.29 -3.94 -10.00
C GLU A 26 -2.08 -2.57 -10.65
N ILE A 27 -1.47 -1.65 -9.90
CA ILE A 27 -1.21 -0.26 -10.35
C ILE A 27 0.24 -0.12 -10.80
N ASP A 28 1.14 -0.79 -10.10
CA ASP A 28 2.58 -0.66 -10.29
C ASP A 28 3.27 -1.97 -9.91
N GLU A 29 4.32 -2.36 -10.63
CA GLU A 29 5.03 -3.61 -10.45
C GLU A 29 6.21 -3.48 -9.46
N SER A 30 6.76 -2.27 -9.28
CA SER A 30 8.02 -2.03 -8.55
C SER A 30 8.01 -0.75 -7.73
N VAL A 31 7.12 -0.66 -6.75
CA VAL A 31 7.08 0.47 -5.79
C VAL A 31 7.32 0.01 -4.37
N THR A 32 7.73 0.94 -3.50
CA THR A 32 7.86 0.63 -2.06
C THR A 32 6.50 0.58 -1.39
N LYS A 33 6.42 -0.13 -0.25
CA LYS A 33 5.20 -0.21 0.56
C LYS A 33 4.66 1.18 0.95
N ALA A 34 5.56 2.09 1.32
CA ALA A 34 5.20 3.46 1.68
C ALA A 34 4.66 4.21 0.45
N THR A 35 5.33 4.14 -0.69
CA THR A 35 4.84 4.78 -1.93
C THR A 35 3.47 4.25 -2.34
N CYS A 36 3.24 2.95 -2.27
CA CYS A 36 1.93 2.36 -2.57
C CYS A 36 0.86 2.83 -1.56
N CYS A 37 1.17 2.81 -0.26
CA CYS A 37 0.25 3.20 0.82
C CYS A 37 -0.14 4.68 0.77
N CYS A 38 0.82 5.55 0.46
CA CYS A 38 0.61 7.01 0.45
C CYS A 38 0.07 7.54 -0.88
N THR A 39 -0.24 6.65 -1.83
CA THR A 39 -0.88 7.00 -3.11
C THR A 39 -2.33 6.49 -3.13
N ILE A 40 -2.77 5.81 -4.18
CA ILE A 40 -4.10 5.19 -4.31
C ILE A 40 -4.07 3.69 -4.01
N GLY A 41 -2.94 3.17 -3.53
CA GLY A 41 -2.77 1.77 -3.17
C GLY A 41 -3.59 1.40 -1.94
N LYS A 42 -4.17 0.20 -1.98
CA LYS A 42 -4.87 -0.45 -0.86
C LYS A 42 -4.09 -1.64 -0.30
N ALA A 43 -3.17 -2.21 -1.07
CA ALA A 43 -2.30 -3.28 -0.61
C ALA A 43 -1.01 -3.38 -1.43
N TRP A 44 -0.02 -4.04 -0.85
CA TRP A 44 1.32 -4.13 -1.42
C TRP A 44 1.93 -5.53 -1.27
N GLY A 45 2.70 -5.96 -2.26
CA GLY A 45 3.49 -7.19 -2.24
C GLY A 45 2.73 -8.46 -2.66
N PRO A 46 3.46 -9.57 -2.86
CA PRO A 46 2.89 -10.83 -3.37
C PRO A 46 1.92 -11.51 -2.40
N ARG A 47 1.92 -11.10 -1.13
CA ARG A 47 1.02 -11.60 -0.08
C ARG A 47 -0.22 -10.73 0.11
N CYS A 48 -0.41 -9.71 -0.73
CA CYS A 48 -1.51 -8.77 -0.57
C CYS A 48 -1.53 -8.14 0.84
N GLU A 49 -0.41 -7.54 1.24
CA GLU A 49 -0.35 -6.89 2.54
C GLU A 49 -1.24 -5.65 2.52
N LEU A 50 -2.37 -5.72 3.20
CA LEU A 50 -3.31 -4.61 3.30
C LEU A 50 -2.64 -3.40 3.94
N HIS A 51 -2.93 -2.24 3.40
CA HIS A 51 -2.59 -0.98 4.04
C HIS A 51 -3.54 -0.70 5.22
N PRO A 52 -3.06 0.03 6.23
CA PRO A 52 -3.93 0.55 7.27
C PRO A 52 -4.99 1.46 6.66
N GLN A 53 -6.11 1.59 7.38
CA GLN A 53 -7.22 2.42 6.94
C GLN A 53 -6.79 3.88 6.86
N GLU A 54 -7.15 4.55 5.77
CA GLU A 54 -6.91 6.00 5.60
C GLU A 54 -7.53 6.76 6.78
N GLY A 55 -6.71 7.56 7.47
CA GLY A 55 -7.10 8.28 8.69
C GLY A 55 -6.85 7.53 10.00
N SER A 56 -6.28 6.32 9.99
CA SER A 56 -5.78 5.68 11.22
C SER A 56 -4.40 6.24 11.61
N GLU A 57 -4.05 6.17 12.90
CA GLU A 57 -2.72 6.61 13.37
C GLU A 57 -1.59 5.85 12.67
N GLU A 58 -1.81 4.57 12.32
CA GLU A 58 -0.83 3.78 11.57
C GLU A 58 -0.67 4.29 10.13
N TYR A 59 -1.75 4.73 9.49
CA TYR A 59 -1.68 5.35 8.17
C TYR A 59 -0.91 6.67 8.23
N GLU A 60 -1.22 7.53 9.20
CA GLU A 60 -0.49 8.79 9.44
C GLU A 60 0.98 8.52 9.80
N PHE A 61 1.29 7.45 10.53
CA PHE A 61 2.67 7.08 10.84
C PHE A 61 3.45 6.56 9.62
N LEU A 62 2.77 5.82 8.73
CA LEU A 62 3.35 5.34 7.47
C LEU A 62 3.48 6.44 6.42
N CYS A 63 2.53 7.39 6.41
CA CYS A 63 2.43 8.52 5.49
C CYS A 63 2.36 9.87 6.23
N PRO A 64 3.36 10.22 7.07
CA PRO A 64 3.30 11.38 7.98
C PRO A 64 3.35 12.74 7.28
N ASN A 65 3.53 12.73 5.97
CA ASN A 65 3.27 13.84 5.09
C ASN A 65 2.66 13.19 3.87
N ASN A 66 1.52 13.69 3.39
CA ASN A 66 0.89 13.32 2.11
C ASN A 66 1.92 13.42 0.97
N ASN A 67 2.80 12.43 0.84
CA ASN A 67 3.91 12.44 -0.09
C ASN A 67 3.36 12.01 -1.43
N ARG A 68 2.50 12.88 -1.99
CA ARG A 68 2.45 13.11 -3.43
C ARG A 68 3.89 13.42 -3.83
N LEU A 69 4.59 12.38 -4.28
CA LEU A 69 5.75 12.41 -5.15
C LEU A 69 6.69 13.59 -4.93
N GLN A 70 7.87 13.35 -4.34
CA GLN A 70 9.02 14.15 -4.72
C GLN A 70 9.80 13.45 -5.82
N ALA A 71 9.65 14.04 -7.01
CA ALA A 71 10.49 14.06 -8.22
C ALA A 71 10.61 12.78 -9.06
#